data_AF-A0A7V9LB90-F1
#
_entry.id   AF-A0A7V9LB90-F1
#
_cell.length_a   1.000
_cell.length_b   1.000
_cell.length_c   1.000
_cell.angle_alpha   90.00
_cell.angle_beta   90.00
_cell.angle_gamma   90.00
#
_symmetry.space_group_name_H-M   'P 1'
#
loop_
_entity.id
_entity.type
_entity.pdbx_description
1 polymer ?
#
loop_
_entity_poly.entity_id
_entity_poly.type
_entity_poly.pdbx_seq_one_letter_code
_entity_poly.pdbx_strand_id
1 'polypeptide(L)'
;GLGYAAADYRELPGVPGANARAGKGVVAALAEVPLVPADERTGGLILEQFAVLEGRAEFIAAVEAVDLDALPIDLAIGELAAAAARLFVAHGASNIAMLHAITGTSVLRLLVPYLDVDGQRAALGYAFQAAAAAHAVTSSAPGIPETVTAGRHTVDQLVGLASRSDDEHRIKLTEACLREHAIAPRPELLAAASNY
;
A
#
# COMPACT_ATOMS: atom_id res chain seq x y z
N GLY A 1 22.73 -3.52 0.07
CA GLY A 1 21.28 -3.74 0.26
C GLY A 1 20.69 -2.61 1.07
N LEU A 2 20.63 -2.74 2.40
CA LEU A 2 19.98 -1.78 3.30
C LEU A 2 20.59 -0.37 3.27
N GLY A 3 21.93 -0.25 3.21
CA GLY A 3 22.61 1.06 3.17
C GLY A 3 22.41 1.86 1.88
N TYR A 4 22.04 1.21 0.76
CA TYR A 4 21.70 1.90 -0.49
C TYR A 4 20.22 2.34 -0.49
N ALA A 5 19.33 1.51 0.07
CA ALA A 5 17.91 1.86 0.24
C ALA A 5 17.68 3.00 1.26
N ALA A 6 18.62 3.21 2.18
CA ALA A 6 18.62 4.35 3.11
C ALA A 6 19.35 5.60 2.56
N ALA A 7 19.99 5.51 1.39
CA ALA A 7 20.78 6.62 0.84
C ALA A 7 19.93 7.65 0.08
N ASP A 8 18.77 7.24 -0.45
CA ASP A 8 17.82 8.12 -1.12
C ASP A 8 16.43 7.97 -0.51
N TYR A 9 15.93 9.07 0.02
CA TYR A 9 14.59 9.20 0.58
C TYR A 9 13.91 10.43 -0.03
N ARG A 10 12.59 10.35 -0.23
CA ARG A 10 11.77 11.47 -0.67
C ARG A 10 10.63 11.63 0.32
N GLU A 11 10.51 12.83 0.87
CA GLU A 11 9.33 13.23 1.62
C GLU A 11 8.14 13.30 0.67
N LEU A 12 7.05 12.63 1.04
CA LEU A 12 5.77 12.78 0.38
C LEU A 12 5.02 13.98 1.00
N PRO A 13 4.22 14.71 0.20
CA PRO A 13 3.53 15.89 0.70
C PRO A 13 2.40 15.53 1.66
N GLY A 14 2.20 16.40 2.65
CA GLY A 14 1.21 16.26 3.73
C GLY A 14 1.73 15.49 4.94
N VAL A 15 1.09 15.72 6.10
CA VAL A 15 1.41 15.01 7.35
C VAL A 15 0.23 14.10 7.72
N PRO A 16 0.38 12.76 7.64
CA PRO A 16 -0.73 11.83 7.88
C PRO A 16 -1.47 12.12 9.20
N GLY A 17 -2.78 12.35 9.10
CA GLY A 17 -3.65 12.62 10.25
C GLY A 17 -3.51 14.02 10.89
N ALA A 18 -2.75 14.96 10.30
CA ALA A 18 -2.64 16.32 10.83
C ALA A 18 -3.99 17.06 10.88
N ASN A 19 -4.92 16.71 9.99
CA ASN A 19 -6.30 17.21 9.94
C ASN A 19 -7.29 16.04 9.97
N ALA A 20 -7.04 15.06 10.85
CA ALA A 20 -7.79 13.82 10.94
C ALA A 20 -9.30 14.06 11.05
N ARG A 21 -10.07 13.32 10.25
CA ARG A 21 -11.54 13.31 10.32
C ARG A 21 -11.98 12.08 11.08
N ALA A 22 -12.59 12.27 12.25
CA ALA A 22 -12.97 11.19 13.16
C ALA A 22 -13.73 10.05 12.44
N GLY A 23 -13.26 8.82 12.64
CA GLY A 23 -13.82 7.61 12.03
C GLY A 23 -13.42 7.37 10.57
N LYS A 24 -12.70 8.30 9.93
CA LYS A 24 -12.20 8.14 8.56
C LYS A 24 -10.92 7.31 8.53
N GLY A 25 -11.05 6.02 8.77
CA GLY A 25 -9.92 5.08 8.77
C GLY A 25 -9.23 4.94 7.41
N VAL A 26 -8.13 4.19 7.39
CA VAL A 26 -7.21 4.04 6.24
C VAL A 26 -7.88 3.69 4.91
N VAL A 27 -8.88 2.80 4.90
CA VAL A 27 -9.59 2.42 3.66
C VAL A 27 -10.45 3.56 3.13
N ALA A 28 -11.24 4.20 4.00
CA ALA A 28 -12.12 5.30 3.62
C ALA A 28 -11.31 6.52 3.16
N ALA A 29 -10.20 6.82 3.85
CA ALA A 29 -9.30 7.89 3.46
C ALA A 29 -8.63 7.60 2.11
N LEU A 30 -8.16 6.36 1.88
CA LEU A 30 -7.51 5.96 0.63
C LEU A 30 -8.47 6.05 -0.57
N ALA A 31 -9.75 5.70 -0.39
CA ALA A 31 -10.77 5.78 -1.44
C ALA A 31 -11.07 7.22 -1.90
N GLU A 32 -10.80 8.23 -1.06
CA GLU A 32 -11.00 9.64 -1.38
C GLU A 32 -9.75 10.33 -1.95
N VAL A 33 -8.64 9.60 -2.14
CA VAL A 33 -7.41 10.19 -2.67
C VAL A 33 -7.64 10.62 -4.12
N PRO A 34 -7.36 11.90 -4.47
CA PRO A 34 -7.49 12.38 -5.84
C PRO A 34 -6.42 11.73 -6.72
N LEU A 35 -6.82 11.33 -7.93
CA LEU A 35 -5.92 10.76 -8.91
C LEU A 35 -5.19 11.85 -9.70
N VAL A 36 -3.94 11.58 -10.05
CA VAL A 36 -3.20 12.42 -10.99
C VAL A 36 -3.72 12.16 -12.41
N PRO A 37 -4.06 13.20 -13.19
CA PRO A 37 -4.45 13.05 -14.60
C PRO A 37 -3.42 12.25 -15.41
N ALA A 38 -3.89 11.42 -16.34
CA ALA A 38 -3.02 10.46 -17.03
C ALA A 38 -1.91 11.13 -17.87
N ASP A 39 -2.18 12.32 -18.39
CA ASP A 39 -1.26 13.16 -19.16
C ASP A 39 -0.22 13.89 -18.29
N GLU A 40 -0.46 13.99 -16.99
CA GLU A 40 0.47 14.57 -16.01
C GLU A 40 1.37 13.51 -15.35
N ARG A 41 1.08 12.22 -15.54
CA ARG A 41 1.85 11.12 -14.96
C ARG A 41 3.19 10.95 -15.65
N THR A 42 4.23 10.72 -14.85
CA THR A 42 5.58 10.40 -15.32
C THR A 42 5.81 8.90 -15.28
N GLY A 43 6.62 8.38 -16.20
CA GLY A 43 7.20 7.05 -16.11
C GLY A 43 8.49 7.04 -15.28
N GLY A 44 9.16 5.90 -15.21
CA GLY A 44 10.47 5.77 -14.54
C GLY A 44 10.36 5.21 -13.12
N LEU A 45 11.30 5.59 -12.27
CA LEU A 45 11.40 5.10 -10.89
C LEU A 45 10.22 5.60 -10.05
N ILE A 46 9.81 4.85 -9.03
CA ILE A 46 8.66 5.21 -8.17
C ILE A 46 8.83 6.61 -7.56
N LEU A 47 10.04 6.96 -7.13
CA LEU A 47 10.30 8.29 -6.58
C LEU A 47 9.99 9.39 -7.61
N GLU A 48 10.36 9.20 -8.88
CA GLU A 48 10.07 10.11 -9.98
C GLU A 48 8.58 10.19 -10.28
N GLN A 49 7.86 9.06 -10.20
CA GLN A 49 6.41 9.02 -10.34
C GLN A 49 5.71 9.83 -9.26
N PHE A 50 6.22 9.80 -8.02
CA PHE A 50 5.65 10.54 -6.90
C PHE A 50 5.97 12.04 -6.92
N ALA A 51 6.94 12.49 -7.73
CA ALA A 51 7.32 13.90 -7.85
C ALA A 51 6.13 14.81 -8.19
N VAL A 52 5.21 14.30 -9.01
CA VAL A 52 4.04 15.02 -9.50
C VAL A 52 3.05 15.41 -8.39
N LEU A 53 3.16 14.79 -7.21
CA LEU A 53 2.28 15.07 -6.06
C LEU A 53 2.69 16.34 -5.31
N GLU A 54 3.91 16.83 -5.53
CA GLU A 54 4.42 18.04 -4.88
C GLU A 54 3.49 19.23 -5.14
N GLY A 55 3.13 19.96 -4.07
CA GLY A 55 2.21 21.10 -4.16
C GLY A 55 0.74 20.78 -4.46
N ARG A 56 0.33 19.50 -4.57
CA ARG A 56 -1.09 19.15 -4.78
C ARG A 56 -1.89 19.22 -3.48
N ALA A 57 -2.54 20.36 -3.27
CA ALA A 57 -3.36 20.64 -2.07
C ALA A 57 -4.42 19.56 -1.81
N GLU A 58 -5.06 19.01 -2.83
CA GLU A 58 -6.08 17.96 -2.67
C GLU A 58 -5.48 16.62 -2.19
N PHE A 59 -4.28 16.27 -2.67
CA PHE A 59 -3.57 15.08 -2.19
C PHE A 59 -3.15 15.25 -0.74
N ILE A 60 -2.57 16.42 -0.40
CA ILE A 60 -2.22 16.79 0.97
C ILE A 60 -3.44 16.67 1.88
N ALA A 61 -4.57 17.26 1.49
CA ALA A 61 -5.80 17.22 2.27
C ALA A 61 -6.34 15.78 2.46
N ALA A 62 -6.22 14.92 1.45
CA ALA A 62 -6.58 13.51 1.57
C ALA A 62 -5.68 12.75 2.55
N VAL A 63 -4.36 13.01 2.49
CA VAL A 63 -3.37 12.41 3.40
C VAL A 63 -3.60 12.85 4.84
N GLU A 64 -3.80 14.15 5.06
CA GLU A 64 -3.98 14.71 6.40
C GLU A 64 -5.31 14.33 7.04
N ALA A 65 -6.31 13.95 6.24
CA ALA A 65 -7.66 13.62 6.72
C ALA A 65 -7.82 12.23 7.33
N VAL A 66 -6.83 11.34 7.19
CA VAL A 66 -6.91 9.97 7.73
C VAL A 66 -6.94 9.99 9.26
N ASP A 67 -7.88 9.25 9.83
CA ASP A 67 -7.90 8.96 11.26
C ASP A 67 -7.12 7.66 11.53
N LEU A 68 -5.89 7.82 12.01
CA LEU A 68 -4.97 6.72 12.30
C LEU A 68 -5.37 5.93 13.56
N ASP A 69 -6.30 6.43 14.37
CA ASP A 69 -6.81 5.77 15.58
C ASP A 69 -8.19 5.14 15.37
N ALA A 70 -8.77 5.27 14.16
CA ALA A 70 -10.09 4.72 13.84
C ALA A 70 -10.19 3.20 14.03
N LEU A 71 -9.05 2.50 13.98
CA LEU A 71 -8.92 1.06 14.22
C LEU A 71 -7.67 0.77 15.06
N PRO A 72 -7.67 -0.32 15.86
CA PRO A 72 -6.43 -0.88 16.39
C PRO A 72 -5.40 -1.10 15.28
N ILE A 73 -4.13 -0.80 15.55
CA ILE A 73 -3.07 -0.81 14.52
C ILE A 73 -3.01 -2.14 13.75
N ASP A 74 -3.22 -3.26 14.42
CA ASP A 74 -3.21 -4.57 13.79
C ASP A 74 -4.34 -4.76 12.77
N LEU A 75 -5.50 -4.17 13.01
CA LEU A 75 -6.60 -4.18 12.05
C LEU A 75 -6.32 -3.18 10.92
N ALA A 76 -5.80 -2.00 11.24
CA ALA A 76 -5.48 -0.98 10.24
C ALA A 76 -4.44 -1.46 9.21
N ILE A 77 -3.40 -2.18 9.65
CA ILE A 77 -2.40 -2.80 8.75
C ILE A 77 -3.06 -3.78 7.78
N GLY A 78 -3.90 -4.68 8.29
CA GLY A 78 -4.59 -5.68 7.48
C GLY A 78 -5.57 -5.05 6.48
N GLU A 79 -6.33 -4.05 6.92
CA GLU A 79 -7.28 -3.31 6.08
C GLU A 79 -6.57 -2.53 4.96
N LEU A 80 -5.46 -1.85 5.27
CA LEU A 80 -4.68 -1.11 4.28
C LEU A 80 -3.99 -2.05 3.28
N ALA A 81 -3.40 -3.16 3.74
CA ALA A 81 -2.78 -4.15 2.87
C ALA A 81 -3.82 -4.80 1.92
N ALA A 82 -5.01 -5.11 2.43
CA ALA A 82 -6.10 -5.64 1.63
C ALA A 82 -6.62 -4.62 0.60
N ALA A 83 -6.79 -3.35 0.99
CA ALA A 83 -7.15 -2.29 0.06
C ALA A 83 -6.12 -2.10 -1.07
N ALA A 84 -4.83 -2.09 -0.72
CA ALA A 84 -3.74 -2.03 -1.70
C ALA A 84 -3.74 -3.27 -2.61
N ALA A 85 -4.03 -4.47 -2.09
CA ALA A 85 -4.17 -5.68 -2.89
C ALA A 85 -5.33 -5.60 -3.90
N ARG A 86 -6.47 -5.03 -3.51
CA ARG A 86 -7.60 -4.81 -4.44
C ARG A 86 -7.22 -3.85 -5.56
N LEU A 87 -6.53 -2.75 -5.23
CA LEU A 87 -6.00 -1.82 -6.22
C LEU A 87 -4.95 -2.49 -7.12
N PHE A 88 -4.05 -3.32 -6.58
CA PHE A 88 -3.05 -4.02 -7.38
C PHE A 88 -3.69 -4.95 -8.41
N VAL A 89 -4.67 -5.77 -7.99
CA VAL A 89 -5.36 -6.70 -8.90
C VAL A 89 -6.14 -5.96 -9.99
N ALA A 90 -6.75 -4.82 -9.67
CA ALA A 90 -7.50 -4.03 -10.64
C ALA A 90 -6.63 -3.42 -11.74
N HIS A 91 -5.35 -3.16 -11.47
CA HIS A 91 -4.44 -2.48 -12.41
C HIS A 91 -3.38 -3.41 -13.02
N GLY A 92 -3.19 -4.61 -12.46
CA GLY A 92 -2.35 -5.68 -13.00
C GLY A 92 -0.92 -5.74 -12.45
N ALA A 93 -0.23 -6.82 -12.82
CA ALA A 93 1.09 -7.24 -12.32
C ALA A 93 2.20 -6.17 -12.35
N SER A 94 2.14 -5.27 -13.35
CA SER A 94 3.16 -4.24 -13.58
C SER A 94 3.08 -3.06 -12.62
N ASN A 95 2.07 -3.01 -11.74
CA ASN A 95 1.93 -1.94 -10.76
C ASN A 95 2.85 -2.15 -9.54
N ILE A 96 4.16 -1.95 -9.76
CA ILE A 96 5.20 -2.12 -8.74
C ILE A 96 5.00 -1.14 -7.55
N ALA A 97 4.47 0.06 -7.79
CA ALA A 97 4.16 0.99 -6.71
C ALA A 97 3.10 0.43 -5.75
N MET A 98 2.04 -0.17 -6.27
CA MET A 98 1.01 -0.80 -5.44
C MET A 98 1.51 -2.09 -4.77
N LEU A 99 2.37 -2.87 -5.43
CA LEU A 99 3.08 -3.98 -4.79
C LEU A 99 3.88 -3.51 -3.57
N HIS A 100 4.57 -2.38 -3.67
CA HIS A 100 5.29 -1.79 -2.54
C HIS A 100 4.35 -1.23 -1.47
N ALA A 101 3.16 -0.74 -1.82
CA ALA A 101 2.15 -0.39 -0.83
C ALA A 101 1.71 -1.62 -0.02
N ILE A 102 1.51 -2.78 -0.65
CA ILE A 102 1.16 -4.04 0.05
C ILE A 102 2.32 -4.49 0.94
N THR A 103 3.51 -4.65 0.35
CA THR A 103 4.68 -5.22 1.06
C THR A 103 5.20 -4.28 2.15
N GLY A 104 5.21 -2.97 1.91
CA GLY A 104 5.57 -1.95 2.89
C GLY A 104 4.54 -1.80 4.01
N THR A 105 3.26 -2.06 3.75
CA THR A 105 2.25 -2.10 4.82
C THR A 105 2.42 -3.36 5.67
N SER A 106 2.56 -4.55 5.05
CA SER A 106 2.71 -5.80 5.80
C SER A 106 4.00 -5.84 6.64
N VAL A 107 5.10 -5.22 6.20
CA VAL A 107 6.35 -5.20 6.99
C VAL A 107 6.19 -4.48 8.33
N LEU A 108 5.18 -3.60 8.47
CA LEU A 108 4.90 -2.96 9.76
C LEU A 108 4.63 -3.96 10.88
N ARG A 109 4.10 -5.16 10.57
CA ARG A 109 3.94 -6.25 11.56
C ARG A 109 5.24 -6.60 12.26
N LEU A 110 6.37 -6.45 11.57
CA LEU A 110 7.70 -6.77 12.09
C LEU A 110 8.30 -5.61 12.88
N LEU A 111 7.82 -4.39 12.67
CA LEU A 111 8.34 -3.17 13.29
C LEU A 111 7.54 -2.75 14.51
N VAL A 112 6.20 -2.83 14.44
CA VAL A 112 5.26 -2.38 15.48
C VAL A 112 5.61 -2.86 16.89
N PRO A 113 6.03 -4.12 17.14
CA PRO A 113 6.40 -4.56 18.49
C PRO A 113 7.60 -3.82 19.12
N TYR A 114 8.38 -3.10 18.32
CA TYR A 114 9.56 -2.36 18.74
C TYR A 114 9.36 -0.84 18.78
N LEU A 115 8.15 -0.38 18.43
CA LEU A 115 7.79 1.04 18.39
C LEU A 115 6.92 1.39 19.60
N ASP A 116 7.09 2.60 20.13
CA ASP A 116 6.13 3.18 21.06
C ASP A 116 4.84 3.59 20.33
N VAL A 117 3.83 4.06 21.07
CA VAL A 117 2.52 4.38 20.50
C VAL A 117 2.61 5.45 19.41
N ASP A 118 3.43 6.48 19.61
CA ASP A 118 3.60 7.55 18.63
C ASP A 118 4.34 7.04 17.38
N GLY A 119 5.36 6.21 17.54
CA GLY A 119 6.08 5.56 16.45
C GLY A 119 5.20 4.59 15.65
N GLN A 120 4.34 3.83 16.33
CA GLN A 120 3.34 2.97 15.72
C GLN A 120 2.37 3.78 14.85
N ARG A 121 1.83 4.87 15.40
CA ARG A 121 0.95 5.79 14.68
C ARG A 121 1.64 6.39 13.46
N ALA A 122 2.86 6.89 13.63
CA ALA A 122 3.64 7.47 12.55
C ALA A 122 3.94 6.45 11.43
N ALA A 123 4.34 5.23 11.80
CA ALA A 123 4.61 4.17 10.84
C ALA A 123 3.38 3.80 10.01
N LEU A 124 2.20 3.67 10.64
CA LEU A 124 0.93 3.47 9.92
C LEU A 124 0.61 4.67 9.01
N GLY A 125 0.82 5.89 9.50
CA GLY A 125 0.61 7.11 8.73
C GLY A 125 1.45 7.16 7.45
N TYR A 126 2.73 6.84 7.54
CA TYR A 126 3.63 6.83 6.38
C TYR A 126 3.34 5.66 5.42
N ALA A 127 2.95 4.49 5.92
CA ALA A 127 2.48 3.40 5.06
C ALA A 127 1.21 3.80 4.29
N PHE A 128 0.26 4.46 4.96
CA PHE A 128 -0.92 5.02 4.33
C PHE A 128 -0.56 6.07 3.27
N GLN A 129 0.35 7.01 3.58
CA GLN A 129 0.78 8.05 2.65
C GLN A 129 1.43 7.45 1.39
N ALA A 130 2.26 6.42 1.54
CA ALA A 130 2.86 5.71 0.42
C ALA A 130 1.82 4.97 -0.44
N ALA A 131 0.83 4.32 0.20
CA ALA A 131 -0.28 3.69 -0.51
C ALA A 131 -1.16 4.71 -1.25
N ALA A 132 -1.42 5.87 -0.63
CA ALA A 132 -2.14 6.98 -1.24
C ALA A 132 -1.39 7.53 -2.46
N ALA A 133 -0.07 7.74 -2.35
CA ALA A 133 0.76 8.17 -3.48
C ALA A 133 0.73 7.17 -4.63
N ALA A 134 0.88 5.87 -4.32
CA ALA A 134 0.77 4.80 -5.31
C ALA A 134 -0.61 4.78 -5.98
N HIS A 135 -1.70 4.90 -5.21
CA HIS A 135 -3.05 4.97 -5.74
C HIS A 135 -3.22 6.16 -6.69
N ALA A 136 -2.82 7.36 -6.25
CA ALA A 136 -2.97 8.60 -7.00
C ALA A 136 -2.29 8.56 -8.38
N VAL A 137 -1.08 7.98 -8.47
CA VAL A 137 -0.29 7.99 -9.73
C VAL A 137 -0.52 6.77 -10.61
N THR A 138 -1.00 5.64 -10.07
CA THR A 138 -1.12 4.39 -10.84
C THR A 138 -2.55 4.00 -11.18
N SER A 139 -3.54 4.50 -10.44
CA SER A 139 -4.92 4.03 -10.63
C SER A 139 -5.63 4.71 -11.79
N SER A 140 -6.54 4.00 -12.46
CA SER A 140 -7.30 4.53 -13.60
C SER A 140 -8.69 5.04 -13.21
N ALA A 141 -9.18 4.69 -12.03
CA ALA A 141 -10.47 5.11 -11.50
C ALA A 141 -10.36 5.44 -10.00
N PRO A 142 -11.09 6.45 -9.51
CA PRO A 142 -11.11 6.81 -8.09
C PRO A 142 -11.78 5.71 -7.25
N GLY A 143 -11.51 5.73 -5.96
CA GLY A 143 -12.04 4.75 -5.02
C GLY A 143 -11.26 3.43 -5.01
N ILE A 144 -11.74 2.49 -4.19
CA ILE A 144 -11.15 1.17 -4.04
C ILE A 144 -12.16 0.14 -4.53
N PRO A 145 -11.78 -0.80 -5.41
CA PRO A 145 -12.67 -1.89 -5.80
C PRO A 145 -13.18 -2.64 -4.57
N GLU A 146 -14.49 -2.87 -4.49
CA GLU A 146 -15.09 -3.65 -3.40
C GLU A 146 -14.68 -5.12 -3.47
N THR A 147 -14.62 -5.66 -4.69
CA THR A 147 -14.28 -7.05 -4.97
C THR A 147 -13.27 -7.13 -6.11
N VAL A 148 -12.47 -8.20 -6.13
CA VAL A 148 -11.54 -8.51 -7.22
C VAL A 148 -11.70 -9.96 -7.66
N THR A 149 -11.26 -10.25 -8.88
CA THR A 149 -11.21 -11.62 -9.39
C THR A 149 -10.36 -12.49 -8.46
N ALA A 150 -10.90 -13.64 -8.07
CA ALA A 150 -10.21 -14.58 -7.19
C ALA A 150 -8.87 -15.04 -7.79
N GLY A 151 -7.89 -15.27 -6.92
CA GLY A 151 -6.61 -15.87 -7.31
C GLY A 151 -6.81 -17.28 -7.86
N ARG A 152 -6.02 -17.63 -8.88
CA ARG A 152 -6.06 -18.96 -9.52
C ARG A 152 -5.20 -20.01 -8.82
N HIS A 153 -4.30 -19.58 -7.93
CA HIS A 153 -3.34 -20.47 -7.28
C HIS A 153 -3.73 -20.74 -5.83
N THR A 154 -3.48 -21.96 -5.38
CA THR A 154 -3.52 -22.31 -3.96
C THR A 154 -2.31 -21.75 -3.22
N VAL A 155 -2.36 -21.74 -1.88
CA VAL A 155 -1.22 -21.34 -1.04
C VAL A 155 0.04 -22.13 -1.38
N ASP A 156 -0.02 -23.46 -1.48
CA ASP A 156 1.14 -24.29 -1.81
C ASP A 156 1.72 -23.98 -3.20
N GLN A 157 0.85 -23.68 -4.18
CA GLN A 157 1.28 -23.28 -5.51
C GLN A 157 2.00 -21.92 -5.47
N LEU A 158 1.48 -20.95 -4.72
CA LEU A 158 2.11 -19.64 -4.54
C LEU A 158 3.48 -19.76 -3.88
N VAL A 159 3.59 -20.56 -2.80
CA VAL A 159 4.87 -20.86 -2.15
C VAL A 159 5.84 -21.46 -3.15
N GLY A 160 5.42 -22.49 -3.89
CA GLY A 160 6.27 -23.13 -4.89
C GLY A 160 6.74 -22.19 -5.99
N LEU A 161 5.87 -21.29 -6.47
CA LEU A 161 6.21 -20.28 -7.48
C LEU A 161 7.22 -19.27 -6.93
N ALA A 162 7.00 -18.75 -5.72
CA ALA A 162 7.91 -17.80 -5.09
C ALA A 162 9.30 -18.40 -4.84
N SER A 163 9.38 -19.63 -4.29
CA SER A 163 10.67 -20.26 -3.98
C SER A 163 11.55 -20.58 -5.19
N ARG A 164 10.96 -20.62 -6.40
CA ARG A 164 11.69 -20.83 -7.67
C ARG A 164 11.92 -19.55 -8.46
N SER A 165 11.42 -18.41 -7.98
CA SER A 165 11.53 -17.12 -8.66
C SER A 165 12.89 -16.49 -8.37
N ASP A 166 13.52 -15.93 -9.39
CA ASP A 166 14.65 -14.99 -9.25
C ASP A 166 14.16 -13.54 -9.13
N ASP A 167 12.89 -13.28 -9.44
CA ASP A 167 12.25 -11.98 -9.21
C ASP A 167 11.89 -11.79 -7.73
N GLU A 168 12.63 -10.90 -7.07
CA GLU A 168 12.44 -10.54 -5.67
C GLU A 168 11.06 -9.93 -5.37
N HIS A 169 10.42 -9.27 -6.34
CA HIS A 169 9.08 -8.71 -6.13
C HIS A 169 8.05 -9.82 -5.98
N ARG A 170 8.16 -10.91 -6.75
CA ARG A 170 7.28 -12.07 -6.60
C ARG A 170 7.43 -12.69 -5.22
N ILE A 171 8.68 -12.83 -4.74
CA ILE A 171 8.97 -13.39 -3.42
C ILE A 171 8.35 -12.50 -2.33
N LYS A 172 8.66 -11.20 -2.33
CA LYS A 172 8.18 -10.24 -1.32
C LYS A 172 6.65 -10.13 -1.31
N LEU A 173 6.03 -10.02 -2.49
CA LEU A 173 4.57 -9.93 -2.59
C LEU A 173 3.89 -11.21 -2.10
N THR A 174 4.38 -12.37 -2.54
CA THR A 174 3.81 -13.66 -2.11
C THR A 174 3.92 -13.81 -0.60
N GLU A 175 5.09 -13.53 -0.03
CA GLU A 175 5.33 -13.62 1.41
C GLU A 175 4.40 -12.69 2.21
N ALA A 176 4.31 -11.42 1.82
CA ALA A 176 3.45 -10.44 2.47
C ALA A 176 1.96 -10.82 2.39
N CYS A 177 1.49 -11.22 1.19
CA CYS A 177 0.10 -11.61 0.99
C CYS A 177 -0.26 -12.88 1.79
N LEU A 178 0.63 -13.88 1.83
CA LEU A 178 0.40 -15.10 2.60
C LEU A 178 0.43 -14.82 4.12
N ARG A 179 1.35 -13.97 4.60
CA ARG A 179 1.38 -13.55 6.01
C ARG A 179 0.07 -12.88 6.43
N GLU A 180 -0.36 -11.85 5.71
CA GLU A 180 -1.60 -11.14 6.04
C GLU A 180 -2.82 -12.07 5.90
N HIS A 181 -2.85 -12.95 4.89
CA HIS A 181 -3.96 -13.89 4.72
C HIS A 181 -4.03 -14.93 5.85
N ALA A 182 -2.88 -15.36 6.38
CA ALA A 182 -2.84 -16.27 7.53
C ALA A 182 -3.34 -15.62 8.83
N ILE A 183 -3.12 -14.31 9.00
CA ILE A 183 -3.63 -13.53 10.14
C ILE A 183 -5.15 -13.33 10.03
N ALA A 184 -5.61 -12.88 8.85
CA ALA A 184 -7.01 -12.64 8.56
C ALA A 184 -7.29 -13.06 7.11
N PRO A 185 -7.98 -14.20 6.87
CA PRO A 185 -8.23 -14.70 5.53
C PRO A 185 -8.99 -13.70 4.66
N ARG A 186 -8.31 -13.18 3.64
CA ARG A 186 -8.83 -12.22 2.65
C ARG A 186 -8.50 -12.70 1.24
N PRO A 187 -9.50 -12.98 0.37
CA PRO A 187 -9.27 -13.52 -0.96
C PRO A 187 -8.46 -12.59 -1.88
N GLU A 188 -8.57 -11.27 -1.70
CA GLU A 188 -7.82 -10.27 -2.48
C GLU A 188 -6.30 -10.39 -2.31
N LEU A 189 -5.81 -10.86 -1.16
CA LEU A 189 -4.38 -11.08 -0.93
C LEU A 189 -3.86 -12.25 -1.77
N LEU A 190 -4.61 -13.36 -1.81
CA LEU A 190 -4.27 -14.49 -2.68
C LEU A 190 -4.41 -14.13 -4.16
N ALA A 191 -5.37 -13.28 -4.49
CA ALA A 191 -5.52 -12.73 -5.84
C ALA A 191 -4.29 -11.89 -6.22
N ALA A 192 -3.82 -10.98 -5.37
CA ALA A 192 -2.64 -10.18 -5.65
C ALA A 192 -1.39 -11.06 -5.88
N ALA A 193 -1.12 -12.01 -4.99
CA ALA A 193 -0.01 -12.95 -5.16
C ALA A 193 -0.13 -13.82 -6.42
N SER A 194 -1.37 -14.16 -6.84
CA SER A 194 -1.61 -14.94 -8.06
C SER A 194 -1.44 -14.18 -9.36
N ASN A 195 -1.54 -12.84 -9.32
CA ASN A 195 -1.57 -11.96 -10.49
C ASN A 195 -0.23 -11.30 -10.77
N TYR A 196 0.81 -11.52 -9.96
CA TYR A 196 2.18 -11.10 -10.25
C TYR A 196 2.95 -12.20 -10.96
#